data_AF-A0A2S4Y348-F1
#
_entry.id   AF-A0A2S4Y348-F1
#
_cell.length_a   1.000
_cell.length_b   1.000
_cell.length_c   1.000
_cell.angle_alpha   90.00
_cell.angle_beta   90.00
_cell.angle_gamma   90.00
#
_symmetry.space_group_name_H-M   'P 1'
#
loop_
_entity.id
_entity.type
_entity.pdbx_description
1 polymer ?
#
loop_
_entity_poly.entity_id
_entity_poly.type
_entity_poly.pdbx_seq_one_letter_code
_entity_poly.pdbx_strand_id
1 'polypeptide(L)'
;MDLTPYVDTLRRELAVAAEAGGEDARALAERLTAPLESATRLTLLNVLSAAMDEITRELAPGSVEVRLRGLDPDFVVTAPPAEAGPAQPAAAPAEPLKPPAPAAEGEEGGTARVNLRLPAPLKARAEEAAAREGLSVNAWLTRAVASAVETGGPSHPPQQARTLGQSFTGWVR
;
A
#
# COMPACT_ATOMS: atom_id res chain seq x y z
N MET A 1 13.19 4.86 11.47
CA MET A 1 13.37 5.47 12.80
C MET A 1 14.85 5.78 12.96
N ASP A 2 15.17 7.03 13.24
CA ASP A 2 16.56 7.45 13.50
C ASP A 2 16.91 7.18 14.98
N LEU A 3 17.95 6.38 15.21
CA LEU A 3 18.43 6.05 16.57
C LEU A 3 19.49 7.04 17.09
N THR A 4 20.00 7.91 16.23
CA THR A 4 21.08 8.87 16.54
C THR A 4 20.75 9.77 17.73
N PRO A 5 19.53 10.35 17.87
CA PRO A 5 19.20 11.20 19.01
C PRO A 5 19.25 10.50 20.37
N TYR A 6 18.94 9.20 20.40
CA TYR A 6 18.96 8.39 21.62
C TYR A 6 20.39 8.06 22.04
N VAL A 7 21.23 7.69 21.07
CA VAL A 7 22.67 7.47 21.29
C VAL A 7 23.36 8.77 21.73
N ASP A 8 23.03 9.89 21.09
CA ASP A 8 23.57 11.21 21.45
C ASP A 8 23.18 11.64 22.86
N THR A 9 21.97 11.30 23.30
CA THR A 9 21.53 11.56 24.67
C THR A 9 22.36 10.75 25.65
N LEU A 10 22.55 9.46 25.41
CA LEU A 10 23.40 8.62 26.26
C LEU A 10 24.85 9.11 26.31
N ARG A 11 25.39 9.59 25.18
CA ARG A 11 26.73 10.21 25.14
C ARG A 11 26.81 11.46 26.03
N ARG A 12 25.81 12.34 25.95
CA ARG A 12 25.75 13.55 26.79
C ARG A 12 25.67 13.18 28.28
N GLU A 13 24.82 12.23 28.64
CA GLU A 13 24.69 11.77 30.02
C GLU A 13 26.00 11.14 30.54
N LEU A 14 26.70 10.35 29.71
CA LEU A 14 28.00 9.79 30.05
C LEU A 14 29.03 10.91 30.30
N ALA A 15 29.06 11.94 29.46
CA ALA A 15 29.96 13.08 29.64
C ALA A 15 29.66 13.81 30.96
N VAL A 16 28.39 14.12 31.24
CA VAL A 16 27.97 14.77 32.49
C VAL A 16 28.35 13.94 33.72
N ALA A 17 28.15 12.61 33.67
CA ALA A 17 28.56 11.73 34.76
C ALA A 17 30.08 11.68 34.95
N ALA A 18 30.84 11.74 33.86
CA ALA A 18 32.30 11.72 33.89
C ALA A 18 32.90 13.01 34.49
N GLU A 19 32.27 14.18 34.29
CA GLU A 19 32.67 15.45 34.92
C GLU A 19 32.77 15.33 36.45
N ALA A 20 31.80 14.67 37.06
CA ALA A 20 31.76 14.47 38.52
C ALA A 20 32.87 13.53 39.02
N GLY A 21 33.46 12.72 38.14
CA GLY A 21 34.50 11.74 38.45
C GLY A 21 35.94 12.25 38.30
N GLY A 22 36.13 13.50 37.87
CA GLY A 22 37.45 14.10 37.65
C GLY A 22 38.12 13.69 36.32
N GLU A 23 39.37 14.13 36.12
CA GLU A 23 40.08 14.04 34.84
C GLU A 23 40.24 12.59 34.33
N ASP A 24 40.53 11.64 35.21
CA ASP A 24 40.69 10.23 34.82
C ASP A 24 39.37 9.63 34.30
N ALA A 25 38.23 9.98 34.91
CA ALA A 25 36.92 9.54 34.47
C ALA A 25 36.54 10.19 33.14
N ARG A 26 36.88 11.46 32.95
CA ARG A 26 36.69 12.20 31.68
C ARG A 26 37.48 11.56 30.55
N ALA A 27 38.77 11.29 30.76
CA ALA A 27 39.64 10.65 29.78
C ALA A 27 39.15 9.23 29.41
N LEU A 28 38.62 8.48 30.38
CA LEU A 28 38.00 7.18 30.12
C LEU A 28 36.72 7.31 29.28
N ALA A 29 35.84 8.25 29.62
CA ALA A 29 34.58 8.48 28.89
C ALA A 29 34.82 8.87 27.43
N GLU A 30 35.79 9.73 27.16
CA GLU A 30 36.18 10.12 25.80
C GLU A 30 36.65 8.91 24.96
N ARG A 31 37.45 8.02 25.56
CA ARG A 31 37.92 6.79 24.90
C ARG A 31 36.80 5.77 24.66
N LEU A 32 35.81 5.71 25.53
CA LEU A 32 34.69 4.75 25.45
C LEU A 32 33.54 5.23 24.56
N THR A 33 33.45 6.53 24.28
CA THR A 33 32.31 7.11 23.53
C THR A 33 32.11 6.44 22.16
N ALA A 34 33.16 6.35 21.34
CA ALA A 34 33.05 5.77 19.99
C ALA A 34 32.75 4.26 19.98
N PRO A 35 33.42 3.40 20.81
CA PRO A 35 33.04 1.99 20.93
C PRO A 35 31.62 1.76 21.46
N LEU A 36 31.17 2.58 22.41
CA LEU A 36 29.84 2.45 23.01
C LEU A 36 28.72 2.79 22.04
N GLU A 37 28.91 3.75 21.13
CA GLU A 37 27.89 4.11 20.15
C GLU A 37 27.41 2.90 19.32
N SER A 38 28.36 2.10 18.82
CA SER A 38 28.03 0.92 18.00
C SER A 38 27.37 -0.18 18.83
N ALA A 39 27.86 -0.40 20.05
CA ALA A 39 27.30 -1.40 20.98
C ALA A 39 25.89 -1.03 21.44
N THR A 40 25.65 0.24 21.77
CA THR A 40 24.34 0.77 22.18
C THR A 40 23.35 0.66 21.04
N ARG A 41 23.72 1.05 19.82
CA ARG A 41 22.83 0.94 18.65
C ARG A 41 22.42 -0.51 18.39
N LEU A 42 23.39 -1.44 18.40
CA LEU A 42 23.09 -2.87 18.22
C LEU A 42 22.18 -3.40 19.34
N THR A 43 22.44 -3.00 20.59
CA THR A 43 21.59 -3.38 21.73
C THR A 43 20.16 -2.89 21.56
N LEU A 44 19.97 -1.63 21.15
CA LEU A 44 18.64 -1.07 20.89
C LEU A 44 17.92 -1.84 19.77
N LEU A 45 18.61 -2.18 18.68
CA LEU A 45 18.04 -2.99 17.61
C LEU A 45 17.61 -4.38 18.10
N ASN A 46 18.42 -5.04 18.93
CA ASN A 46 18.07 -6.34 19.51
C ASN A 46 16.83 -6.25 20.40
N VAL A 47 16.75 -5.20 21.24
CA VAL A 47 15.58 -4.97 22.11
C VAL A 47 14.32 -4.70 21.28
N LEU A 48 14.41 -3.86 20.24
CA LEU A 48 13.28 -3.57 19.36
C LEU A 48 12.78 -4.83 18.64
N SER A 49 13.69 -5.65 18.12
CA SER A 49 13.34 -6.91 17.45
C SER A 49 12.63 -7.87 18.42
N ALA A 50 13.18 -8.08 19.62
CA ALA A 50 12.57 -8.95 20.62
C ALA A 50 11.19 -8.44 21.08
N ALA A 51 11.04 -7.13 21.25
CA ALA A 51 9.76 -6.53 21.60
C ALA A 51 8.70 -6.71 20.49
N MET A 52 9.10 -6.58 19.22
CA MET A 52 8.16 -6.78 18.10
C MET A 52 7.75 -8.25 17.95
N ASP A 53 8.63 -9.21 18.27
CA ASP A 53 8.27 -10.63 18.31
C ASP A 53 7.19 -10.92 19.36
N GLU A 54 7.28 -10.28 20.53
CA GLU A 54 6.27 -10.39 21.59
C GLU A 54 4.94 -9.79 21.13
N ILE A 55 4.95 -8.57 20.59
CA ILE A 55 3.75 -7.90 20.09
C ILE A 55 3.11 -8.69 18.94
N THR A 56 3.91 -9.25 18.03
CA THR A 56 3.40 -10.03 16.89
C THR A 56 2.65 -11.28 17.36
N ARG A 57 3.10 -11.92 18.45
CA ARG A 57 2.38 -13.07 19.02
C ARG A 57 1.02 -12.67 19.58
N GLU A 58 0.92 -11.49 20.18
CA GLU A 58 -0.33 -10.97 20.74
C GLU A 58 -1.28 -10.38 19.69
N LEU A 59 -0.75 -9.89 18.57
CA LEU A 59 -1.51 -9.18 17.53
C LEU A 59 -2.21 -10.11 16.52
N ALA A 60 -2.00 -11.43 16.58
CA ALA A 60 -2.52 -12.38 15.61
C ALA A 60 -4.05 -12.21 15.38
N PRO A 61 -4.55 -12.22 14.12
CA PRO A 61 -3.84 -12.57 12.87
C PRO A 61 -3.00 -11.45 12.23
N GLY A 62 -2.85 -10.28 12.87
CA GLY A 62 -1.93 -9.24 12.45
C GLY A 62 -0.48 -9.51 12.88
N SER A 63 0.46 -8.68 12.42
CA SER A 63 1.88 -8.76 12.79
C SER A 63 2.55 -7.39 12.78
N VAL A 64 3.67 -7.26 13.50
CA VAL A 64 4.56 -6.10 13.44
C VAL A 64 5.98 -6.58 13.20
N GLU A 65 6.57 -6.17 12.08
CA GLU A 65 7.93 -6.54 11.70
C GLU A 65 8.86 -5.32 11.77
N VAL A 66 10.12 -5.56 12.13
CA VAL A 66 11.20 -4.57 12.03
C VAL A 66 11.99 -4.82 10.75
N ARG A 67 12.08 -3.80 9.89
CA ARG A 67 12.90 -3.81 8.68
C ARG A 67 14.02 -2.79 8.80
N LEU A 68 15.22 -3.13 8.36
CA LEU A 68 16.34 -2.19 8.39
C LEU A 68 16.48 -1.48 7.04
N ARG A 69 16.61 -0.14 7.05
CA ARG A 69 17.08 0.66 5.92
C ARG A 69 18.45 1.21 6.29
N GLY A 70 19.51 0.55 5.84
CA GLY A 70 20.84 0.82 6.37
C GLY A 70 20.89 0.46 7.85
N LEU A 71 21.11 1.45 8.71
CA LEU A 71 21.15 1.29 10.18
C LEU A 71 19.89 1.77 10.89
N ASP A 72 18.88 2.22 10.12
CA ASP A 72 17.66 2.80 10.67
C ASP A 72 16.52 1.77 10.61
N PRO A 73 15.93 1.39 11.77
CA PRO A 73 14.80 0.45 11.80
C PRO A 73 13.51 1.11 11.33
N ASP A 74 12.69 0.39 10.59
CA ASP A 74 11.39 0.78 10.05
C ASP A 74 10.36 -0.28 10.46
N PHE A 75 9.19 0.12 10.92
CA PHE A 75 8.18 -0.81 11.41
C PHE A 75 7.12 -1.05 10.34
N VAL A 76 6.87 -2.32 10.03
CA VAL A 76 5.80 -2.71 9.12
C VAL A 76 4.73 -3.41 9.90
N VAL A 77 3.55 -2.79 9.95
CA VAL A 77 2.39 -3.33 10.63
C VAL A 77 1.46 -3.96 9.59
N THR A 78 1.17 -5.24 9.75
CA THR A 78 0.12 -5.95 9.03
C THR A 78 -1.09 -6.03 9.93
N ALA A 79 -2.14 -5.27 9.62
CA ALA A 79 -3.39 -5.36 10.36
C ALA A 79 -4.06 -6.73 10.13
N PRO A 80 -4.73 -7.29 11.14
CA PRO A 80 -5.53 -8.50 10.95
C PRO A 80 -6.56 -8.26 9.84
N PRO A 81 -6.84 -9.25 8.97
CA PRO A 81 -7.93 -9.14 8.01
C PRO A 81 -9.20 -8.79 8.75
N ALA A 82 -9.83 -7.67 8.39
CA ALA A 82 -11.15 -7.34 8.91
C ALA A 82 -12.05 -8.55 8.68
N GLU A 83 -12.65 -9.07 9.75
CA GLU A 83 -13.67 -10.11 9.63
C GLU A 83 -14.72 -9.56 8.66
N ALA A 84 -14.69 -10.07 7.43
CA ALA A 84 -15.81 -9.96 6.54
C ALA A 84 -16.93 -10.71 7.26
N GLY A 85 -17.85 -9.96 7.87
CA GLY A 85 -19.16 -10.48 8.23
C GLY A 85 -19.69 -11.34 7.08
N PRO A 86 -20.48 -12.37 7.41
CA PRO A 86 -20.55 -13.66 6.74
C PRO A 86 -20.13 -13.62 5.26
N ALA A 87 -19.03 -14.31 4.97
CA ALA A 87 -18.59 -14.59 3.61
C ALA A 87 -19.75 -15.19 2.80
N GLN A 88 -20.19 -14.45 1.79
CA GLN A 88 -20.77 -15.03 0.59
C GLN A 88 -19.73 -16.04 0.04
N PRO A 89 -20.13 -17.28 -0.30
CA PRO A 89 -19.22 -18.42 -0.33
C PRO A 89 -18.05 -18.26 -1.29
N ALA A 90 -16.90 -18.70 -0.81
CA ALA A 90 -15.59 -18.66 -1.42
C ALA A 90 -15.50 -19.34 -2.80
N ALA A 91 -14.64 -18.77 -3.64
CA ALA A 91 -13.86 -19.53 -4.61
C ALA A 91 -12.39 -19.07 -4.51
N ALA A 92 -11.50 -19.99 -4.10
CA ALA A 92 -10.05 -19.88 -4.18
C ALA A 92 -9.55 -20.80 -5.33
N PRO A 93 -8.25 -20.80 -5.75
CA PRO A 93 -7.09 -20.17 -5.12
C PRO A 93 -6.02 -19.50 -6.06
N ALA A 94 -5.07 -18.79 -5.41
CA ALA A 94 -3.63 -18.63 -5.70
C ALA A 94 -3.06 -17.20 -5.95
N GLU A 95 -1.99 -16.91 -5.20
CA GLU A 95 -1.09 -15.75 -5.00
C GLU A 95 -0.16 -15.41 -6.20
N PRO A 96 0.69 -14.33 -6.23
CA PRO A 96 1.27 -13.56 -5.10
C PRO A 96 1.24 -12.00 -5.16
N LEU A 97 1.56 -11.38 -4.01
CA LEU A 97 1.56 -9.94 -3.70
C LEU A 97 2.98 -9.30 -3.64
N LYS A 98 3.12 -8.11 -4.29
CA LYS A 98 3.77 -6.82 -3.84
C LYS A 98 5.32 -6.67 -3.81
N PRO A 99 5.92 -5.45 -3.97
CA PRO A 99 5.69 -4.23 -3.13
C PRO A 99 5.71 -2.82 -3.81
N PRO A 100 5.47 -1.71 -3.06
CA PRO A 100 4.94 -0.42 -3.58
C PRO A 100 5.81 0.87 -3.43
N ALA A 101 5.42 1.89 -4.23
CA ALA A 101 5.48 3.38 -4.05
C ALA A 101 6.84 4.13 -4.25
N PRO A 102 6.84 5.40 -4.76
CA PRO A 102 6.25 6.57 -4.07
C PRO A 102 5.38 7.48 -4.94
N ALA A 103 4.62 8.34 -4.25
CA ALA A 103 3.88 9.46 -4.81
C ALA A 103 4.85 10.55 -5.30
N ALA A 104 4.51 11.19 -6.43
CA ALA A 104 4.99 12.50 -6.81
C ALA A 104 3.78 13.32 -7.29
N GLU A 105 3.42 14.27 -6.44
CA GLU A 105 2.99 15.66 -6.70
C GLU A 105 2.41 16.03 -8.08
N GLY A 106 1.30 16.77 -8.06
CA GLY A 106 0.89 17.63 -9.17
C GLY A 106 -0.61 17.65 -9.46
N GLU A 107 -1.29 18.63 -8.85
CA GLU A 107 -2.38 19.45 -9.39
C GLU A 107 -3.68 18.82 -9.98
N GLU A 108 -4.80 19.43 -9.53
CA GLU A 108 -6.15 19.48 -10.12
C GLU A 108 -7.00 18.18 -10.17
N GLY A 109 -8.02 18.14 -9.30
CA GLY A 109 -9.12 17.18 -9.35
C GLY A 109 -8.75 15.81 -8.80
N GLY A 110 -8.88 15.63 -7.48
CA GLY A 110 -8.43 14.43 -6.77
C GLY A 110 -8.86 13.12 -7.42
N THR A 111 -7.93 12.46 -8.12
CA THR A 111 -8.14 11.16 -8.73
C THR A 111 -8.15 10.08 -7.64
N ALA A 112 -9.26 9.35 -7.49
CA ALA A 112 -9.32 8.19 -6.60
C ALA A 112 -8.47 7.04 -7.17
N ARG A 113 -7.56 6.48 -6.35
CA ARG A 113 -6.71 5.36 -6.77
C ARG A 113 -7.51 4.06 -6.76
N VAL A 114 -7.58 3.38 -7.92
CA VAL A 114 -8.28 2.09 -8.08
C VAL A 114 -7.29 1.01 -8.54
N ASN A 115 -7.33 -0.18 -7.92
CA ASN A 115 -6.58 -1.35 -8.39
C ASN A 115 -7.50 -2.24 -9.25
N LEU A 116 -7.31 -2.23 -10.56
CA LEU A 116 -8.08 -3.03 -11.51
C LEU A 116 -7.37 -4.35 -11.83
N ARG A 117 -8.05 -5.49 -11.68
CA ARG A 117 -7.56 -6.81 -12.11
C ARG A 117 -8.28 -7.20 -13.39
N LEU A 118 -7.52 -7.38 -14.47
CA LEU A 118 -8.05 -7.79 -15.77
C LEU A 118 -7.54 -9.19 -16.11
N PRO A 119 -8.35 -10.04 -16.77
CA PRO A 119 -7.85 -11.22 -17.44
C PRO A 119 -6.73 -10.84 -18.43
N ALA A 120 -5.66 -11.61 -18.49
CA ALA A 120 -4.51 -11.39 -19.39
C ALA A 120 -4.91 -11.02 -20.85
N PRO A 121 -5.87 -11.70 -21.50
CA PRO A 121 -6.25 -11.34 -22.86
C PRO A 121 -6.94 -9.97 -22.96
N LEU A 122 -7.65 -9.54 -21.91
CA LEU A 122 -8.31 -8.24 -21.88
C LEU A 122 -7.30 -7.10 -21.68
N LYS A 123 -6.29 -7.32 -20.83
CA LYS A 123 -5.18 -6.38 -20.64
C LYS A 123 -4.45 -6.12 -21.96
N ALA A 124 -4.09 -7.16 -22.70
CA ALA A 124 -3.38 -7.04 -23.97
C ALA A 124 -4.19 -6.24 -25.01
N ARG A 125 -5.50 -6.48 -25.11
CA ARG A 125 -6.40 -5.73 -26.01
C ARG A 125 -6.51 -4.25 -25.62
N ALA A 126 -6.52 -3.94 -24.32
CA ALA A 126 -6.54 -2.56 -23.84
C ALA A 126 -5.23 -1.82 -24.16
N GLU A 127 -4.08 -2.49 -23.99
CA GLU A 127 -2.76 -1.95 -24.36
C GLU A 127 -2.67 -1.66 -25.85
N GLU A 128 -3.13 -2.58 -26.71
CA GLU A 128 -3.15 -2.39 -28.15
C GLU A 128 -4.07 -1.26 -28.59
N ALA A 129 -5.26 -1.14 -27.98
CA ALA A 129 -6.19 -0.05 -28.26
C ALA A 129 -5.63 1.30 -27.83
N ALA A 130 -5.00 1.39 -26.66
CA ALA A 130 -4.34 2.60 -26.18
C ALA A 130 -3.18 3.00 -27.09
N ALA A 131 -2.36 2.03 -27.53
CA ALA A 131 -1.24 2.27 -28.44
C ALA A 131 -1.69 2.79 -29.81
N ARG A 132 -2.77 2.24 -30.39
CA ARG A 132 -3.35 2.73 -31.65
C ARG A 132 -3.82 4.18 -31.58
N GLU A 133 -4.19 4.63 -30.38
CA GLU A 133 -4.68 5.98 -30.12
C GLU A 133 -3.62 6.93 -29.57
N GLY A 134 -2.36 6.46 -29.42
CA GLY A 134 -1.28 7.26 -28.85
C GLY A 134 -1.51 7.68 -27.40
N LEU A 135 -2.36 6.96 -26.66
CA LEU A 135 -2.73 7.25 -25.28
C LEU A 135 -2.02 6.30 -24.32
N SER A 136 -1.79 6.75 -23.09
CA SER A 136 -1.47 5.82 -22.01
C SER A 136 -2.68 4.94 -21.71
N VAL A 137 -2.44 3.71 -21.24
CA VAL A 137 -3.52 2.78 -20.88
C VAL A 137 -4.45 3.40 -19.84
N ASN A 138 -3.92 4.14 -18.86
CA ASN A 138 -4.72 4.85 -17.87
C ASN A 138 -5.60 5.94 -18.51
N ALA A 139 -5.06 6.76 -19.41
CA ALA A 139 -5.84 7.81 -20.09
C ALA A 139 -6.92 7.21 -20.99
N TRP A 140 -6.59 6.14 -21.72
CA TRP A 140 -7.53 5.42 -22.57
C TRP A 140 -8.66 4.78 -21.75
N LEU A 141 -8.34 4.12 -20.62
CA LEU A 141 -9.34 3.54 -19.72
C LEU A 141 -10.22 4.59 -19.06
N THR A 142 -9.66 5.71 -18.58
CA THR A 142 -10.45 6.79 -17.99
C THR A 142 -11.43 7.37 -19.01
N ARG A 143 -11.01 7.57 -20.26
CA ARG A 143 -11.90 8.05 -21.34
C ARG A 143 -12.97 7.03 -21.71
N ALA A 144 -12.63 5.74 -21.76
CA ALA A 144 -13.59 4.67 -22.00
C ALA A 144 -14.67 4.62 -20.90
N VAL A 145 -14.26 4.72 -19.63
CA VAL A 145 -15.18 4.78 -18.49
C VAL A 145 -16.04 6.04 -18.54
N ALA A 146 -15.45 7.21 -18.81
CA ALA A 146 -16.20 8.46 -18.98
C ALA A 146 -17.27 8.33 -20.07
N SER A 147 -16.91 7.80 -21.24
CA SER A 147 -17.85 7.58 -22.35
C SER A 147 -18.97 6.60 -21.99
N ALA A 148 -18.68 5.54 -21.23
CA ALA A 148 -19.66 4.56 -20.81
C ALA A 148 -20.64 5.14 -19.77
N VAL A 149 -20.16 6.02 -18.88
CA VAL A 149 -20.97 6.70 -17.88
C VAL A 149 -21.81 7.82 -18.52
N GLU A 150 -21.26 8.58 -19.46
CA GLU A 150 -21.97 9.63 -20.21
C GLU A 150 -23.05 9.05 -21.13
N THR A 151 -22.80 7.88 -21.74
CA THR A 151 -23.78 7.16 -22.57
C THR A 151 -24.81 6.40 -21.72
N GLY A 152 -24.63 6.32 -20.39
CA GLY A 152 -25.45 5.56 -19.45
C GLY A 152 -26.70 6.28 -18.90
N GLY A 153 -26.98 7.51 -19.32
CA GLY A 153 -28.31 8.10 -19.14
C GLY A 153 -29.33 7.32 -20.01
N PRO A 154 -30.56 7.02 -19.54
CA PRO A 154 -31.50 6.16 -20.25
C PRO A 154 -31.85 6.76 -21.62
N SER A 155 -31.08 6.37 -22.63
CA SER A 155 -31.36 6.63 -24.03
C SER A 155 -32.38 5.59 -24.45
N HIS A 156 -33.65 5.89 -24.17
CA HIS A 156 -34.77 5.23 -24.83
C HIS A 156 -34.53 5.33 -26.34
N PRO A 157 -34.38 4.22 -27.08
CA PRO A 157 -34.48 4.31 -28.53
C PRO A 157 -35.90 4.79 -28.85
N PRO A 158 -36.11 5.69 -29.82
CA PRO A 158 -37.45 5.96 -30.32
C PRO A 158 -37.96 4.66 -30.94
N GLN A 159 -38.78 3.95 -30.17
CA GLN A 159 -39.50 2.79 -30.64
C GLN A 159 -40.43 3.28 -31.74
N GLN A 160 -40.02 3.05 -32.99
CA GLN A 160 -40.90 3.16 -34.14
C GLN A 160 -42.17 2.37 -33.82
N ALA A 161 -43.28 3.10 -33.71
CA ALA A 161 -44.60 2.53 -33.62
C ALA A 161 -44.84 1.70 -34.87
N ARG A 162 -44.59 0.39 -34.77
CA ARG A 162 -45.11 -0.60 -35.71
C ARG A 162 -46.59 -0.75 -35.40
N THR A 163 -47.39 0.03 -36.12
CA THR A 163 -48.83 -0.14 -36.20
C THR A 163 -49.12 -1.59 -36.62
N LEU A 164 -49.57 -2.39 -35.68
CA LEU A 164 -50.14 -3.72 -35.91
C LEU A 164 -51.45 -3.54 -36.69
N GLY A 165 -51.33 -3.60 -38.01
CA GLY A 165 -52.46 -3.81 -38.91
C GLY A 165 -52.98 -5.23 -38.72
N GLN A 166 -54.19 -5.33 -38.17
CA GLN A 166 -54.99 -6.54 -38.15
C GLN A 166 -55.30 -6.98 -39.59
N SER A 167 -55.05 -8.23 -39.94
CA SER A 167 -55.67 -8.85 -41.11
C SER A 167 -56.08 -10.29 -40.80
N PHE A 168 -57.39 -10.49 -40.77
CA PHE A 168 -58.09 -11.76 -40.77
C PHE A 168 -58.06 -12.39 -42.17
N THR A 169 -57.78 -13.69 -42.25
CA THR A 169 -58.20 -14.64 -43.30
C THR A 169 -58.00 -16.04 -42.67
N GLY A 170 -58.96 -16.97 -42.53
CA GLY A 170 -60.18 -17.27 -43.27
C GLY A 170 -60.08 -18.74 -43.73
N TRP A 171 -60.82 -19.66 -43.11
CA TRP A 171 -60.84 -21.10 -43.40
C TRP A 171 -61.57 -21.43 -44.70
N VAL A 172 -61.11 -22.42 -45.48
CA VAL A 172 -61.97 -23.28 -46.34
C VAL A 172 -61.39 -24.70 -46.46
N ARG A 173 -62.19 -25.66 -45.98
CA ARG A 173 -62.32 -27.11 -46.25
C ARG A 173 -61.13 -28.04 -46.13
#